data_AF-A0A919XI67-F1
#
_entry.id   AF-A0A919XI67-F1
#
_cell.length_a   1.000
_cell.length_b   1.000
_cell.length_c   1.000
_cell.angle_alpha   90.00
_cell.angle_beta   90.00
_cell.angle_gamma   90.00
#
_symmetry.space_group_name_H-M   'P 1'
#
loop_
_entity.id
_entity.type
_entity.pdbx_description
1 polymer ?
#
loop_
_entity_poly.entity_id
_entity_poly.type
_entity_poly.pdbx_seq_one_letter_code
_entity_poly.pdbx_strand_id
1 'polypeptide(L)'
;MIKHQGEGDTAGVEVHARSVQLERLKINTRGHGMMLRDANDAVIRNNDIASFAETAAHPEEKGNGIDLYNAQNNNIMNNKIAYMRDAIYMENGRNETVQGNRVSYSRYGIHLMYIDDSQVADNTGEFNFTGAMVMVVSNTSISGNAFRMQKGNVNSQGILLYDVRQSRIERNVLEGNRVGIYMENAAENRLTDNDLIRNFVGIQMFRSDRNEMKHNAFVANVIEASEKESGSNRLTGNYWDSFQGLDLTNDGISELPFSVRPFYQNVIAGNSAYQLFFQSPGMNFLSEMFSGGVQAAKDDAPLMKLDIQEAAARGRTGDNVAVAAVGFVLLAAAISIIVLGGIRT
;
A
#
# COMPACT_ATOMS: atom_id res chain seq x y z
N MET A 1 -7.96 25.23 18.26
CA MET A 1 -8.13 25.11 16.79
C MET A 1 -7.31 26.21 16.15
N ILE A 2 -6.36 25.85 15.28
CA ILE A 2 -5.50 26.76 14.52
C ILE A 2 -6.07 26.88 13.11
N LYS A 3 -6.26 28.11 12.63
CA LYS A 3 -6.65 28.40 11.25
C LYS A 3 -5.54 29.20 10.59
N HIS A 4 -4.83 28.58 9.66
CA HIS A 4 -3.66 29.16 9.02
C HIS A 4 -3.96 29.50 7.56
N GLN A 5 -4.12 30.80 7.26
CA GLN A 5 -4.52 31.28 5.94
C GLN A 5 -3.33 31.53 4.99
N GLY A 6 -2.10 31.39 5.48
CA GLY A 6 -0.89 31.54 4.65
C GLY A 6 -0.79 30.42 3.62
N GLU A 7 -0.35 30.78 2.41
CA GLU A 7 -0.14 29.89 1.27
C GLU A 7 1.36 29.61 1.07
N GLY A 8 1.69 28.69 0.15
CA GLY A 8 3.06 28.29 -0.13
C GLY A 8 3.74 27.62 1.07
N ASP A 9 5.01 27.97 1.32
CA ASP A 9 5.88 27.33 2.34
C ASP A 9 5.63 27.83 3.77
N THR A 10 4.50 28.47 4.04
CA THR A 10 4.12 28.91 5.40
C THR A 10 3.43 27.78 6.17
N ALA A 11 3.58 27.76 7.50
CA ALA A 11 3.06 26.67 8.34
C ALA A 11 2.16 27.17 9.48
N GLY A 12 1.14 26.38 9.84
CA GLY A 12 0.30 26.66 11.00
C GLY A 12 1.05 26.53 12.34
N VAL A 13 2.04 25.64 12.40
CA VAL A 13 3.00 25.52 13.50
C VAL A 13 4.38 25.33 12.89
N GLU A 14 5.35 26.13 13.31
CA GLU A 14 6.74 26.02 12.89
C GLU A 14 7.64 25.74 14.10
N VAL A 15 8.54 24.77 13.98
CA VAL A 15 9.39 24.28 15.06
C VAL A 15 10.85 24.23 14.63
N HIS A 16 11.70 24.87 15.42
CA HIS A 16 13.17 24.89 15.30
C HIS A 16 13.84 24.45 16.61
N ALA A 17 13.17 23.59 17.38
CA ALA A 17 13.60 23.20 18.72
C ALA A 17 13.54 21.67 18.90
N ARG A 18 14.39 21.16 19.80
CA ARG A 18 14.43 19.74 20.18
C ARG A 18 13.40 19.41 21.26
N SER A 19 13.03 18.14 21.36
CA SER A 19 12.21 17.58 22.44
C SER A 19 10.83 18.24 22.58
N VAL A 20 10.26 18.67 21.45
CA VAL A 20 8.96 19.34 21.41
C VAL A 20 7.83 18.31 21.44
N GLN A 21 6.75 18.64 22.13
CA GLN A 21 5.53 17.84 22.15
C GLN A 21 4.39 18.63 21.48
N LEU A 22 3.88 18.11 20.36
CA LEU A 22 2.75 18.68 19.63
C LEU A 22 1.58 17.70 19.70
N GLU A 23 0.60 18.01 20.55
CA GLU A 23 -0.45 17.06 20.89
C GLU A 23 -1.85 17.65 20.86
N ARG A 24 -2.81 16.88 20.33
CA ARG A 24 -4.25 17.23 20.35
C ARG A 24 -4.55 18.59 19.72
N LEU A 25 -3.74 18.99 18.74
CA LEU A 25 -3.97 20.18 17.95
C LEU A 25 -4.94 19.87 16.82
N LYS A 26 -5.81 20.83 16.53
CA LYS A 26 -6.66 20.82 15.33
C LYS A 26 -6.25 21.97 14.43
N ILE A 27 -5.74 21.66 13.24
CA ILE A 27 -5.17 22.62 12.29
C ILE A 27 -5.95 22.54 10.98
N ASN A 28 -6.42 23.70 10.52
CA ASN A 28 -6.92 23.87 9.15
C ASN A 28 -6.04 24.91 8.43
N THR A 29 -5.45 24.55 7.29
CA THR A 29 -4.36 25.31 6.68
C THR A 29 -4.49 25.47 5.16
N ARG A 30 -3.92 26.54 4.59
CA ARG A 30 -3.70 26.66 3.13
C ARG A 30 -2.27 26.25 2.72
N GLY A 31 -1.29 26.46 3.59
CA GLY A 31 0.09 25.98 3.44
C GLY A 31 0.31 24.65 4.18
N HIS A 32 1.41 24.56 4.92
CA HIS A 32 1.76 23.40 5.73
C HIS A 32 0.95 23.36 7.03
N GLY A 33 0.71 22.17 7.57
CA GLY A 33 0.07 21.99 8.87
C GLY A 33 1.07 22.28 9.99
N MET A 34 2.10 21.43 10.07
CA MET A 34 3.23 21.55 10.97
C MET A 34 4.52 21.43 10.16
N MET A 35 5.45 22.35 10.39
CA MET A 35 6.78 22.33 9.78
C MET A 35 7.83 22.25 10.88
N LEU A 36 8.69 21.24 10.79
CA LEU A 36 9.73 20.95 11.75
C LEU A 36 11.07 20.91 11.03
N ARG A 37 12.02 21.72 11.51
CA ARG A 37 13.38 21.87 10.95
C ARG A 37 14.38 21.62 12.08
N ASP A 38 15.30 20.68 11.87
CA ASP A 38 16.33 20.32 12.85
C ASP A 38 15.77 19.88 14.22
N ALA A 39 14.50 19.48 14.24
CA ALA A 39 13.73 19.22 15.45
C ALA A 39 13.84 17.75 15.84
N ASN A 40 14.85 17.43 16.64
CA ASN A 40 15.11 16.07 17.13
C ASN A 40 14.29 15.73 18.39
N ASP A 41 14.05 14.44 18.61
CA ASP A 41 13.39 13.90 19.81
C ASP A 41 11.94 14.43 20.03
N ALA A 42 11.27 14.84 18.97
CA ALA A 42 9.92 15.38 19.02
C ALA A 42 8.85 14.28 19.12
N VAL A 43 7.73 14.63 19.76
CA VAL A 43 6.53 13.78 19.83
C VAL A 43 5.37 14.54 19.21
N ILE A 44 4.87 14.05 18.08
CA ILE A 44 3.75 14.64 17.34
C ILE A 44 2.62 13.62 17.35
N ARG A 45 1.63 13.82 18.22
CA ARG A 45 0.57 12.80 18.40
C ARG A 45 -0.84 13.31 18.58
N ASN A 46 -1.80 12.51 18.11
CA ASN A 46 -3.22 12.76 18.28
C ASN A 46 -3.68 14.12 17.69
N ASN A 47 -3.05 14.58 16.60
CA ASN A 47 -3.43 15.82 15.93
C ASN A 47 -4.42 15.57 14.78
N ASP A 48 -5.26 16.56 14.47
CA ASP A 48 -6.20 16.58 13.35
C ASP A 48 -5.80 17.72 12.40
N ILE A 49 -5.23 17.39 11.24
CA ILE A 49 -4.66 18.35 10.29
C ILE A 49 -5.36 18.19 8.94
N ALA A 50 -5.89 19.28 8.40
CA ALA A 50 -6.48 19.25 7.06
C ALA A 50 -6.25 20.56 6.30
N SER A 51 -6.32 20.49 4.98
CA SER A 51 -6.40 21.68 4.13
C SER A 51 -7.80 22.30 4.16
N PHE A 52 -7.89 23.62 3.95
CA PHE A 52 -9.19 24.29 3.72
C PHE A 52 -9.88 23.77 2.46
N ALA A 53 -9.10 23.36 1.46
CA ALA A 53 -9.61 22.77 0.23
C ALA A 53 -9.78 21.27 0.43
N GLU A 54 -10.99 20.84 0.83
CA GLU A 54 -11.36 19.43 1.06
C GLU A 54 -11.56 18.64 -0.25
N THR A 55 -10.57 18.71 -1.13
CA THR A 55 -10.52 18.03 -2.42
C THR A 55 -9.18 17.32 -2.60
N ALA A 56 -9.17 16.17 -3.26
CA ALA A 56 -7.95 15.47 -3.64
C ALA A 56 -7.34 16.00 -4.95
N ALA A 57 -7.98 16.99 -5.59
CA ALA A 57 -7.47 17.62 -6.81
C ALA A 57 -6.30 18.56 -6.50
N HIS A 58 -5.38 18.68 -7.46
CA HIS A 58 -4.22 19.57 -7.43
C HIS A 58 -3.43 19.56 -6.11
N PRO A 59 -3.07 18.38 -5.56
CA PRO A 59 -2.35 18.32 -4.29
C PRO A 59 -0.98 19.00 -4.34
N GLU A 60 -0.38 19.18 -5.52
CA GLU A 60 0.86 19.91 -5.75
C GLU A 60 0.80 21.39 -5.33
N GLU A 61 -0.39 21.99 -5.33
CA GLU A 61 -0.61 23.40 -4.94
C GLU A 61 -0.72 23.58 -3.41
N LYS A 62 -0.70 22.48 -2.65
CA LYS A 62 -0.89 22.48 -1.20
C LYS A 62 0.43 22.30 -0.44
N GLY A 63 0.42 22.63 0.84
CA GLY A 63 1.49 22.25 1.76
C GLY A 63 1.35 20.82 2.28
N ASN A 64 2.39 20.35 2.97
CA ASN A 64 2.41 19.05 3.64
C ASN A 64 1.69 19.13 5.00
N GLY A 65 1.11 18.02 5.46
CA GLY A 65 0.44 17.94 6.76
C GLY A 65 1.41 18.10 7.92
N ILE A 66 2.33 17.15 8.03
CA ILE A 66 3.53 17.22 8.87
C ILE A 66 4.72 17.19 7.92
N ASP A 67 5.60 18.17 8.04
CA ASP A 67 6.80 18.33 7.22
C ASP A 67 8.03 18.32 8.14
N LEU A 68 8.76 17.21 8.16
CA LEU A 68 9.94 17.01 9.00
C LEU A 68 11.19 16.97 8.12
N TYR A 69 12.13 17.87 8.38
CA TYR A 69 13.37 17.93 7.60
C TYR A 69 14.58 17.97 8.53
N ASN A 70 15.58 17.16 8.20
CA ASN A 70 16.86 17.08 8.91
C ASN A 70 16.70 16.78 10.41
N ALA A 71 15.95 15.73 10.75
CA ALA A 71 15.60 15.40 12.12
C ALA A 71 15.73 13.90 12.41
N GLN A 72 15.83 13.56 13.69
CA GLN A 72 16.08 12.20 14.17
C GLN A 72 15.33 11.92 15.48
N ASN A 73 15.04 10.63 15.70
CA ASN A 73 14.41 10.11 16.91
C ASN A 73 13.01 10.68 17.19
N ASN A 74 12.20 10.98 16.18
CA ASN A 74 10.87 11.54 16.39
C ASN A 74 9.79 10.47 16.36
N ASN A 75 8.69 10.75 17.08
CA ASN A 75 7.52 9.90 17.16
C ASN A 75 6.31 10.62 16.59
N ILE A 76 5.86 10.21 15.41
CA ILE A 76 4.68 10.73 14.72
C ILE A 76 3.57 9.69 14.85
N MET A 77 2.67 9.88 15.80
CA MET A 77 1.75 8.83 16.23
C MET A 77 0.27 9.24 16.25
N ASN A 78 -0.60 8.38 15.74
CA ASN A 78 -2.06 8.53 15.90
C ASN A 78 -2.62 9.87 15.39
N ASN A 79 -1.99 10.47 14.37
CA ASN A 79 -2.48 11.70 13.76
C ASN A 79 -3.51 11.37 12.67
N LYS A 80 -4.52 12.23 12.52
CA LYS A 80 -5.46 12.22 11.41
C LYS A 80 -5.11 13.36 10.47
N ILE A 81 -4.75 13.04 9.23
CA ILE A 81 -4.29 14.03 8.25
C ILE A 81 -5.01 13.83 6.91
N ALA A 82 -5.59 14.89 6.36
CA ALA A 82 -6.36 14.78 5.12
C ALA A 82 -6.20 15.97 4.18
N TYR A 83 -6.38 15.71 2.88
CA TYR A 83 -6.43 16.73 1.82
C TYR A 83 -5.15 17.58 1.72
N MET A 84 -4.00 17.03 2.09
CA MET A 84 -2.70 17.72 2.01
C MET A 84 -1.98 17.37 0.70
N ARG A 85 -0.84 18.01 0.44
CA ARG A 85 0.09 17.53 -0.59
C ARG A 85 0.61 16.16 -0.20
N ASP A 86 1.53 16.10 0.75
CA ASP A 86 1.89 14.86 1.43
C ASP A 86 1.41 14.95 2.87
N ALA A 87 0.70 13.94 3.37
CA ALA A 87 0.14 13.99 4.71
C ALA A 87 1.24 13.97 5.78
N ILE A 88 2.20 13.05 5.65
CA ILE A 88 3.43 13.03 6.45
C ILE A 88 4.61 13.00 5.50
N TYR A 89 5.42 14.05 5.50
CA TYR A 89 6.66 14.16 4.74
C TYR A 89 7.84 14.16 5.70
N MET A 90 8.84 13.32 5.42
CA MET A 90 10.08 13.28 6.16
C MET A 90 11.28 13.16 5.23
N GLU A 91 12.30 13.99 5.45
CA GLU A 91 13.53 13.98 4.67
C GLU A 91 14.78 14.10 5.55
N ASN A 92 15.82 13.34 5.21
CA ASN A 92 17.14 13.35 5.86
C ASN A 92 17.04 13.08 7.36
N GLY A 93 16.68 11.84 7.71
CA GLY A 93 16.41 11.48 9.10
C GLY A 93 16.72 10.04 9.43
N ARG A 94 16.68 9.72 10.73
CA ARG A 94 16.90 8.35 11.21
C ARG A 94 16.19 8.08 12.53
N ASN A 95 15.97 6.80 12.83
CA ASN A 95 15.27 6.36 14.04
C ASN A 95 13.88 7.00 14.18
N GLU A 96 13.19 7.22 13.07
CA GLU A 96 11.85 7.79 13.06
C GLU A 96 10.81 6.72 13.31
N THR A 97 9.78 7.05 14.11
CA THR A 97 8.62 6.19 14.34
C THR A 97 7.37 6.85 13.80
N VAL A 98 6.80 6.30 12.72
CA VAL A 98 5.53 6.72 12.13
C VAL A 98 4.50 5.64 12.39
N GLN A 99 3.64 5.83 13.39
CA GLN A 99 2.76 4.76 13.87
C GLN A 99 1.29 5.16 14.03
N GLY A 100 0.37 4.29 13.58
CA GLY A 100 -1.05 4.43 13.89
C GLY A 100 -1.73 5.67 13.26
N ASN A 101 -1.09 6.32 12.28
CA ASN A 101 -1.64 7.52 11.65
C ASN A 101 -2.72 7.14 10.63
N ARG A 102 -3.72 8.01 10.48
CA ARG A 102 -4.76 7.90 9.46
C ARG A 102 -4.59 9.02 8.43
N VAL A 103 -4.25 8.65 7.20
CA VAL A 103 -3.89 9.58 6.11
C VAL A 103 -4.81 9.39 4.91
N SER A 104 -5.47 10.45 4.43
CA SER A 104 -6.45 10.31 3.34
C SER A 104 -6.47 11.46 2.36
N TYR A 105 -6.90 11.19 1.13
CA TYR A 105 -7.13 12.21 0.09
C TYR A 105 -5.93 13.13 -0.17
N SER A 106 -4.71 12.65 0.02
CA SER A 106 -3.47 13.39 -0.20
C SER A 106 -2.71 12.80 -1.40
N ARG A 107 -1.70 13.49 -1.93
CA ARG A 107 -0.81 12.90 -2.96
C ARG A 107 -0.17 11.66 -2.37
N TYR A 108 0.60 11.82 -1.30
CA TYR A 108 1.20 10.70 -0.56
C TYR A 108 0.68 10.68 0.87
N GLY A 109 0.31 9.49 1.35
CA GLY A 109 -0.05 9.31 2.76
C GLY A 109 1.16 9.50 3.67
N ILE A 110 2.21 8.72 3.41
CA ILE A 110 3.51 8.81 4.09
C ILE A 110 4.59 8.91 3.03
N HIS A 111 5.47 9.90 3.13
CA HIS A 111 6.56 10.14 2.20
C HIS A 111 7.88 10.17 2.97
N LEU A 112 8.74 9.19 2.69
CA LEU A 112 10.08 9.06 3.25
C LEU A 112 11.13 9.31 2.16
N MET A 113 12.09 10.18 2.46
CA MET A 113 13.23 10.44 1.59
C MET A 113 14.52 10.46 2.41
N TYR A 114 15.48 9.57 2.16
CA TYR A 114 16.71 9.47 2.97
C TYR A 114 16.42 9.26 4.47
N ILE A 115 15.55 8.29 4.77
CA ILE A 115 15.16 7.91 6.13
C ILE A 115 15.70 6.52 6.44
N ASP A 116 16.60 6.40 7.42
CA ASP A 116 17.23 5.12 7.78
C ASP A 116 16.85 4.65 9.19
N ASP A 117 17.06 3.36 9.48
CA ASP A 117 16.90 2.78 10.83
C ASP A 117 15.52 3.07 11.48
N SER A 118 14.47 3.15 10.67
CA SER A 118 13.17 3.70 11.09
C SER A 118 12.04 2.68 11.03
N GLN A 119 10.85 3.08 11.51
CA GLN A 119 9.64 2.27 11.52
C GLN A 119 8.43 3.04 10.98
N VAL A 120 7.73 2.44 10.02
CA VAL A 120 6.39 2.83 9.56
C VAL A 120 5.44 1.69 9.89
N ALA A 121 4.67 1.85 10.97
CA ALA A 121 3.86 0.76 11.54
C ALA A 121 2.38 1.11 11.70
N ASP A 122 1.50 0.14 11.43
CA ASP A 122 0.08 0.20 11.79
C ASP A 122 -0.68 1.45 11.27
N ASN A 123 -0.20 2.08 10.19
CA ASN A 123 -0.85 3.25 9.61
C ASN A 123 -1.97 2.81 8.66
N THR A 124 -3.03 3.62 8.58
CA THR A 124 -4.12 3.42 7.61
C THR A 124 -4.13 4.56 6.61
N GLY A 125 -4.10 4.23 5.32
CA GLY A 125 -4.21 5.23 4.26
C GLY A 125 -5.24 4.86 3.20
N GLU A 126 -6.09 5.83 2.84
CA GLU A 126 -7.21 5.62 1.91
C GLU A 126 -7.34 6.79 0.93
N PHE A 127 -7.57 6.49 -0.35
CA PHE A 127 -7.82 7.48 -1.41
C PHE A 127 -6.70 8.53 -1.60
N ASN A 128 -5.47 8.19 -1.22
CA ASN A 128 -4.28 8.92 -1.62
C ASN A 128 -3.87 8.55 -3.05
N PHE A 129 -2.92 9.28 -3.66
CA PHE A 129 -2.30 8.77 -4.89
C PHE A 129 -1.42 7.57 -4.54
N THR A 130 -0.53 7.70 -3.56
CA THR A 130 0.28 6.60 -3.03
C THR A 130 0.10 6.48 -1.52
N GLY A 131 -0.07 5.27 -0.99
CA GLY A 131 -0.21 5.04 0.46
C GLY A 131 1.06 5.41 1.21
N ALA A 132 2.16 4.74 0.88
CA ALA A 132 3.51 5.09 1.32
C ALA A 132 4.47 5.21 0.12
N MET A 133 5.12 6.37 0.00
CA MET A 133 6.20 6.66 -0.95
C MET A 133 7.53 6.59 -0.20
N VAL A 134 8.35 5.57 -0.45
CA VAL A 134 9.60 5.31 0.28
C VAL A 134 10.77 5.37 -0.68
N MET A 135 11.65 6.36 -0.50
CA MET A 135 12.72 6.68 -1.45
C MET A 135 14.08 6.78 -0.77
N VAL A 136 15.04 6.00 -1.26
CA VAL A 136 16.43 5.98 -0.79
C VAL A 136 16.47 5.72 0.72
N VAL A 137 16.05 4.53 1.12
CA VAL A 137 15.85 4.13 2.52
C VAL A 137 16.57 2.82 2.80
N SER A 138 17.19 2.70 3.96
CA SER A 138 17.83 1.47 4.43
C SER A 138 17.42 1.06 5.84
N ASN A 139 17.52 -0.24 6.12
CA ASN A 139 17.27 -0.84 7.44
C ASN A 139 15.96 -0.39 8.12
N THR A 140 14.91 -0.19 7.33
CA THR A 140 13.62 0.34 7.82
C THR A 140 12.56 -0.76 7.83
N SER A 141 11.68 -0.73 8.83
CA SER A 141 10.55 -1.65 8.91
C SER A 141 9.27 -0.95 8.50
N ILE A 142 8.59 -1.48 7.48
CA ILE A 142 7.28 -1.04 7.00
C ILE A 142 6.31 -2.19 7.28
N SER A 143 5.57 -2.10 8.38
CA SER A 143 4.79 -3.25 8.86
C SER A 143 3.39 -2.94 9.37
N GLY A 144 2.46 -3.89 9.20
CA GLY A 144 1.09 -3.74 9.73
C GLY A 144 0.27 -2.62 9.11
N ASN A 145 0.74 -1.97 8.03
CA ASN A 145 0.02 -0.86 7.43
C ASN A 145 -1.12 -1.34 6.54
N ALA A 146 -2.19 -0.57 6.48
CA ALA A 146 -3.33 -0.83 5.61
C ALA A 146 -3.51 0.31 4.59
N PHE A 147 -3.10 0.08 3.35
CA PHE A 147 -3.24 1.06 2.26
C PHE A 147 -4.25 0.58 1.23
N ARG A 148 -5.39 1.26 1.19
CA ARG A 148 -6.55 0.83 0.42
C ARG A 148 -6.98 1.89 -0.59
N MET A 149 -7.47 1.42 -1.74
CA MET A 149 -8.12 2.25 -2.76
C MET A 149 -7.24 3.40 -3.28
N GLN A 150 -5.91 3.20 -3.32
CA GLN A 150 -4.99 4.11 -4.01
C GLN A 150 -5.11 3.85 -5.52
N LYS A 151 -6.10 4.51 -6.14
CA LYS A 151 -6.46 4.34 -7.56
C LYS A 151 -6.89 5.62 -8.27
N GLY A 152 -6.84 6.76 -7.57
CA GLY A 152 -7.27 8.05 -8.12
C GLY A 152 -6.31 8.65 -9.15
N ASN A 153 -5.11 8.07 -9.31
CA ASN A 153 -4.08 8.54 -10.22
C ASN A 153 -3.46 7.39 -11.02
N VAL A 154 -2.98 7.68 -12.23
CA VAL A 154 -2.29 6.71 -13.10
C VAL A 154 -1.01 6.14 -12.48
N ASN A 155 -0.39 6.91 -11.57
CA ASN A 155 0.79 6.53 -10.81
C ASN A 155 0.42 6.07 -9.39
N SER A 156 -0.80 5.60 -9.14
CA SER A 156 -1.16 5.19 -7.79
C SER A 156 -0.56 3.86 -7.37
N GLN A 157 -0.10 3.76 -6.12
CA GLN A 157 0.35 2.50 -5.51
C GLN A 157 -0.07 2.40 -4.03
N GLY A 158 -0.19 1.18 -3.49
CA GLY A 158 -0.29 0.98 -2.05
C GLY A 158 1.01 1.40 -1.36
N ILE A 159 2.12 0.77 -1.75
CA ILE A 159 3.48 1.11 -1.31
C ILE A 159 4.38 1.24 -2.55
N LEU A 160 5.20 2.28 -2.59
CA LEU A 160 6.28 2.44 -3.55
C LEU A 160 7.63 2.38 -2.82
N LEU A 161 8.53 1.54 -3.32
CA LEU A 161 9.90 1.37 -2.84
C LEU A 161 10.87 1.75 -3.95
N TYR A 162 11.52 2.90 -3.83
CA TYR A 162 12.55 3.36 -4.76
C TYR A 162 13.91 3.36 -4.05
N ASP A 163 14.86 2.58 -4.56
CA ASP A 163 16.19 2.40 -3.96
C ASP A 163 16.13 2.09 -2.45
N VAL A 164 15.23 1.17 -2.09
CA VAL A 164 15.08 0.68 -0.72
C VAL A 164 15.94 -0.56 -0.54
N ARG A 165 16.72 -0.61 0.54
CA ARG A 165 17.64 -1.72 0.82
C ARG A 165 17.53 -2.27 2.22
N GLN A 166 17.82 -3.56 2.37
CA GLN A 166 17.97 -4.23 3.68
C GLN A 166 16.78 -4.01 4.63
N SER A 167 15.59 -3.78 4.07
CA SER A 167 14.40 -3.37 4.80
C SER A 167 13.40 -4.51 4.90
N ARG A 168 12.48 -4.39 5.87
CA ARG A 168 11.43 -5.39 6.14
C ARG A 168 10.07 -4.80 5.80
N ILE A 169 9.38 -5.39 4.83
CA ILE A 169 8.04 -5.02 4.41
C ILE A 169 7.12 -6.18 4.79
N GLU A 170 6.44 -6.05 5.93
CA GLU A 170 5.81 -7.21 6.57
C GLU A 170 4.36 -6.97 6.99
N ARG A 171 3.48 -7.95 6.79
CA ARG A 171 2.10 -7.91 7.33
C ARG A 171 1.32 -6.67 6.90
N ASN A 172 1.59 -6.11 5.73
CA ASN A 172 0.82 -4.99 5.20
C ASN A 172 -0.39 -5.50 4.43
N VAL A 173 -1.51 -4.80 4.54
CA VAL A 173 -2.74 -5.06 3.77
C VAL A 173 -2.87 -4.01 2.67
N LEU A 174 -2.70 -4.44 1.43
CA LEU A 174 -2.67 -3.57 0.25
C LEU A 174 -3.82 -3.97 -0.66
N GLU A 175 -4.92 -3.22 -0.56
CA GLU A 175 -6.20 -3.61 -1.13
C GLU A 175 -6.77 -2.61 -2.15
N GLY A 176 -7.18 -3.10 -3.31
CA GLY A 176 -7.93 -2.29 -4.28
C GLY A 176 -7.11 -1.15 -4.89
N ASN A 177 -5.78 -1.28 -4.91
CA ASN A 177 -4.87 -0.30 -5.48
C ASN A 177 -4.61 -0.57 -6.96
N ARG A 178 -4.10 0.42 -7.69
CA ARG A 178 -3.59 0.15 -9.05
C ARG A 178 -2.40 -0.79 -9.02
N VAL A 179 -1.41 -0.51 -8.18
CA VAL A 179 -0.32 -1.44 -7.86
C VAL A 179 -0.29 -1.62 -6.35
N GLY A 180 -0.25 -2.85 -5.84
CA GLY A 180 -0.11 -3.11 -4.40
C GLY A 180 1.25 -2.62 -3.91
N ILE A 181 2.32 -3.26 -4.37
CA ILE A 181 3.71 -2.83 -4.13
C ILE A 181 4.41 -2.59 -5.47
N TYR A 182 4.97 -1.40 -5.65
CA TYR A 182 5.89 -1.11 -6.74
C TYR A 182 7.32 -1.01 -6.21
N MET A 183 8.24 -1.73 -6.83
CA MET A 183 9.66 -1.77 -6.45
C MET A 183 10.51 -1.34 -7.63
N GLU A 184 11.39 -0.37 -7.40
CA GLU A 184 12.35 0.10 -8.39
C GLU A 184 13.74 0.28 -7.75
N ASN A 185 14.76 -0.33 -8.36
CA ASN A 185 16.14 -0.34 -7.85
C ASN A 185 16.25 -0.84 -6.39
N ALA A 186 15.28 -1.63 -5.92
CA ALA A 186 15.20 -2.10 -4.55
C ALA A 186 15.91 -3.45 -4.40
N ALA A 187 16.74 -3.60 -3.37
CA ALA A 187 17.54 -4.81 -3.21
C ALA A 187 17.67 -5.29 -1.77
N GLU A 188 17.84 -6.60 -1.59
CA GLU A 188 18.12 -7.21 -0.27
C GLU A 188 17.01 -6.97 0.77
N ASN A 189 15.77 -6.77 0.31
CA ASN A 189 14.62 -6.60 1.19
C ASN A 189 13.93 -7.93 1.48
N ARG A 190 13.22 -7.98 2.61
CA ARG A 190 12.32 -9.07 2.97
C ARG A 190 10.88 -8.59 2.88
N LEU A 191 10.10 -9.23 2.03
CA LEU A 191 8.67 -9.02 1.87
C LEU A 191 7.96 -10.26 2.40
N THR A 192 7.35 -10.15 3.59
CA THR A 192 6.81 -11.32 4.28
C THR A 192 5.40 -11.10 4.78
N ASP A 193 4.54 -12.09 4.64
CA ASP A 193 3.18 -12.06 5.23
C ASP A 193 2.31 -10.88 4.75
N ASN A 194 2.57 -10.29 3.57
CA ASN A 194 1.75 -9.20 3.06
C ASN A 194 0.51 -9.72 2.31
N ASP A 195 -0.61 -9.03 2.50
CA ASP A 195 -1.88 -9.34 1.85
C ASP A 195 -2.11 -8.38 0.67
N LEU A 196 -1.91 -8.90 -0.54
CA LEU A 196 -2.04 -8.17 -1.81
C LEU A 196 -3.40 -8.55 -2.42
N ILE A 197 -4.42 -7.73 -2.17
CA ILE A 197 -5.82 -8.09 -2.43
C ILE A 197 -6.44 -7.16 -3.48
N ARG A 198 -7.07 -7.72 -4.53
CA ARG A 198 -7.87 -6.99 -5.51
C ARG A 198 -7.16 -5.79 -6.16
N ASN A 199 -5.84 -5.87 -6.29
CA ASN A 199 -5.07 -4.83 -6.98
C ASN A 199 -5.07 -5.10 -8.49
N PHE A 200 -4.86 -4.05 -9.30
CA PHE A 200 -4.64 -4.29 -10.73
C PHE A 200 -3.29 -4.99 -10.98
N VAL A 201 -2.24 -4.63 -10.23
CA VAL A 201 -1.03 -5.44 -10.11
C VAL A 201 -0.75 -5.65 -8.62
N GLY A 202 -0.52 -6.89 -8.16
CA GLY A 202 -0.17 -7.18 -6.78
C GLY A 202 1.21 -6.61 -6.44
N ILE A 203 2.25 -7.13 -7.09
CA ILE A 203 3.62 -6.61 -6.99
C ILE A 203 4.21 -6.37 -8.38
N GLN A 204 4.86 -5.22 -8.58
CA GLN A 204 5.61 -4.90 -9.79
C GLN A 204 7.05 -4.59 -9.43
N MET A 205 8.00 -5.33 -10.00
CA MET A 205 9.44 -5.16 -9.79
C MET A 205 10.13 -4.65 -11.06
N PHE A 206 10.96 -3.64 -10.90
CA PHE A 206 11.84 -3.12 -11.94
C PHE A 206 13.26 -2.95 -11.40
N ARG A 207 14.25 -3.56 -12.06
CA ARG A 207 15.67 -3.49 -11.63
C ARG A 207 15.87 -3.79 -10.14
N SER A 208 15.09 -4.72 -9.61
CA SER A 208 15.04 -5.00 -8.17
C SER A 208 15.51 -6.42 -7.92
N ASP A 209 16.64 -6.56 -7.23
CA ASP A 209 17.38 -7.81 -7.16
C ASP A 209 17.60 -8.30 -5.73
N ARG A 210 17.82 -9.60 -5.55
CA ARG A 210 18.16 -10.21 -4.25
C ARG A 210 17.12 -9.95 -3.14
N ASN A 211 15.85 -9.77 -3.50
CA ASN A 211 14.77 -9.66 -2.54
C ASN A 211 14.22 -11.05 -2.17
N GLU A 212 13.73 -11.21 -0.95
CA GLU A 212 13.09 -12.42 -0.46
C GLU A 212 11.59 -12.16 -0.27
N MET A 213 10.75 -12.95 -0.95
CA MET A 213 9.30 -12.88 -0.88
C MET A 213 8.73 -14.18 -0.32
N LYS A 214 8.16 -14.11 0.89
CA LYS A 214 7.73 -15.29 1.64
C LYS A 214 6.35 -15.12 2.23
N HIS A 215 5.49 -16.13 2.08
CA HIS A 215 4.16 -16.16 2.74
C HIS A 215 3.28 -14.95 2.42
N ASN A 216 3.48 -14.31 1.27
CA ASN A 216 2.58 -13.25 0.82
C ASN A 216 1.34 -13.88 0.18
N ALA A 217 0.19 -13.23 0.35
CA ALA A 217 -1.07 -13.68 -0.21
C ALA A 217 -1.46 -12.80 -1.40
N PHE A 218 -1.49 -13.38 -2.60
CA PHE A 218 -1.97 -12.74 -3.83
C PHE A 218 -3.38 -13.21 -4.12
N VAL A 219 -4.37 -12.35 -3.87
CA VAL A 219 -5.79 -12.72 -3.95
C VAL A 219 -6.56 -11.73 -4.83
N ALA A 220 -7.21 -12.26 -5.86
CA ALA A 220 -8.06 -11.55 -6.80
C ALA A 220 -7.37 -10.36 -7.49
N ASN A 221 -6.05 -10.41 -7.66
CA ASN A 221 -5.31 -9.40 -8.41
C ASN A 221 -5.50 -9.64 -9.92
N VAL A 222 -5.43 -8.58 -10.73
CA VAL A 222 -5.46 -8.75 -12.19
C VAL A 222 -4.14 -9.34 -12.69
N ILE A 223 -3.02 -8.86 -12.15
CA ILE A 223 -1.70 -9.45 -12.34
C ILE A 223 -1.13 -9.66 -10.93
N GLU A 224 -0.81 -10.88 -10.54
CA GLU A 224 -0.32 -11.19 -9.19
C GLU A 224 1.05 -10.57 -8.96
N ALA A 225 1.99 -10.87 -9.85
CA ALA A 225 3.32 -10.31 -9.84
C ALA A 225 3.86 -10.09 -11.26
N SER A 226 4.71 -9.07 -11.42
CA SER A 226 5.50 -8.88 -12.63
C SER A 226 6.91 -8.42 -12.30
N GLU A 227 7.84 -8.77 -13.17
CA GLU A 227 9.23 -8.36 -13.06
C GLU A 227 9.80 -7.95 -14.41
N LYS A 228 10.72 -6.98 -14.37
CA LYS A 228 11.46 -6.52 -15.53
C LYS A 228 12.87 -6.13 -15.12
N GLU A 229 13.86 -6.58 -15.89
CA GLU A 229 15.28 -6.29 -15.63
C GLU A 229 15.70 -6.63 -14.19
N SER A 230 15.05 -7.62 -13.58
CA SER A 230 15.23 -8.02 -12.18
C SER A 230 15.76 -9.46 -12.15
N GLY A 231 16.46 -9.83 -11.08
CA GLY A 231 17.07 -11.15 -10.96
C GLY A 231 17.47 -11.49 -9.52
N SER A 232 17.74 -12.78 -9.31
CA SER A 232 18.13 -13.31 -7.99
C SER A 232 17.11 -13.07 -6.86
N ASN A 233 15.84 -12.82 -7.19
CA ASN A 233 14.77 -12.76 -6.19
C ASN A 233 14.36 -14.18 -5.81
N ARG A 234 14.16 -14.41 -4.51
CA ARG A 234 13.74 -15.71 -3.97
C ARG A 234 12.29 -15.64 -3.51
N LEU A 235 11.43 -16.43 -4.14
CA LEU A 235 10.03 -16.56 -3.77
C LEU A 235 9.83 -17.94 -3.13
N THR A 236 9.15 -18.01 -1.99
CA THR A 236 8.91 -19.29 -1.31
C THR A 236 7.65 -19.21 -0.46
N GLY A 237 6.74 -20.17 -0.61
CA GLY A 237 5.59 -20.29 0.28
C GLY A 237 4.60 -19.15 0.12
N ASN A 238 4.55 -18.46 -1.02
CA ASN A 238 3.49 -17.48 -1.26
C ASN A 238 2.22 -18.22 -1.71
N TYR A 239 1.07 -17.62 -1.42
CA TYR A 239 -0.23 -18.09 -1.88
C TYR A 239 -0.63 -17.31 -3.14
N TRP A 240 -0.99 -18.03 -4.20
CA TRP A 240 -1.39 -17.47 -5.49
C TRP A 240 -2.77 -18.03 -5.82
N ASP A 241 -3.81 -17.21 -5.80
CA ASP A 241 -5.20 -17.69 -5.93
C ASP A 241 -5.53 -18.33 -7.28
N SER A 242 -4.83 -17.93 -8.35
CA SER A 242 -4.96 -18.52 -9.68
C SER A 242 -4.16 -19.81 -9.88
N PHE A 243 -3.28 -20.17 -8.94
CA PHE A 243 -2.36 -21.30 -9.11
C PHE A 243 -3.04 -22.64 -8.84
N GLN A 244 -2.99 -23.50 -9.86
CA GLN A 244 -3.47 -24.89 -9.77
C GLN A 244 -2.29 -25.82 -9.50
N GLY A 245 -1.83 -25.82 -8.25
CA GLY A 245 -0.72 -26.66 -7.80
C GLY A 245 -1.09 -28.14 -7.64
N LEU A 246 -0.09 -28.93 -7.25
CA LEU A 246 -0.22 -30.34 -6.90
C LEU A 246 0.44 -30.54 -5.54
N ASP A 247 -0.28 -31.19 -4.61
CA ASP A 247 0.20 -31.52 -3.26
C ASP A 247 -0.01 -33.02 -3.02
N LEU A 248 1.04 -33.80 -3.28
CA LEU A 248 1.09 -35.25 -3.18
C LEU A 248 1.33 -35.71 -1.74
N THR A 249 1.99 -34.87 -0.94
CA THR A 249 2.35 -35.19 0.45
C THR A 249 1.29 -34.75 1.46
N ASN A 250 0.31 -33.95 1.03
CA ASN A 250 -0.77 -33.37 1.83
C ASN A 250 -0.23 -32.54 3.01
N ASP A 251 0.86 -31.81 2.78
CA ASP A 251 1.47 -30.89 3.75
C ASP A 251 1.05 -29.41 3.53
N GLY A 252 0.24 -29.16 2.49
CA GLY A 252 -0.25 -27.83 2.13
C GLY A 252 0.68 -27.03 1.22
N ILE A 253 1.79 -27.62 0.77
CA ILE A 253 2.77 -27.03 -0.14
C ILE A 253 2.68 -27.74 -1.50
N SER A 254 2.79 -26.98 -2.58
CA SER A 254 2.81 -27.54 -3.93
C SER A 254 4.18 -28.11 -4.30
N GLU A 255 4.25 -29.32 -4.86
CA GLU A 255 5.47 -29.84 -5.49
C GLU A 255 5.74 -29.21 -6.87
N LEU A 256 4.76 -28.51 -7.44
CA LEU A 256 4.94 -27.73 -8.67
C LEU A 256 5.31 -26.27 -8.33
N PRO A 257 6.30 -25.67 -9.03
CA PRO A 257 6.67 -24.28 -8.82
C PRO A 257 5.71 -23.32 -9.53
N PHE A 258 5.47 -22.16 -8.94
CA PHE A 258 4.79 -21.04 -9.61
C PHE A 258 5.83 -20.14 -10.29
N SER A 259 5.54 -19.62 -11.49
CA SER A 259 6.46 -18.73 -12.21
C SER A 259 5.83 -17.35 -12.40
N VAL A 260 6.53 -16.29 -12.02
CA VAL A 260 6.09 -14.90 -12.24
C VAL A 260 6.23 -14.56 -13.73
N ARG A 261 5.12 -14.51 -14.45
CA ARG A 261 5.14 -14.31 -15.92
C ARG A 261 4.29 -13.11 -16.31
N PRO A 262 4.82 -12.16 -17.10
CA PRO A 262 4.04 -11.02 -17.59
C PRO A 262 3.16 -11.40 -18.80
N PHE A 263 2.60 -12.62 -18.87
CA PHE A 263 1.83 -13.07 -20.04
C PHE A 263 0.65 -12.14 -20.32
N TYR A 264 -0.21 -11.92 -19.32
CA TYR A 264 -1.35 -11.02 -19.47
C TYR A 264 -0.92 -9.59 -19.81
N GLN A 265 0.16 -9.10 -19.18
CA GLN A 265 0.70 -7.77 -19.46
C GLN A 265 1.14 -7.61 -20.91
N ASN A 266 1.79 -8.64 -21.49
CA ASN A 266 2.21 -8.64 -22.88
C ASN A 266 1.03 -8.69 -23.85
N VAL A 267 0.00 -9.49 -23.54
CA VAL A 267 -1.20 -9.61 -24.37
C VAL A 267 -1.99 -8.30 -24.39
N ILE A 268 -2.24 -7.69 -23.23
CA ILE A 268 -3.00 -6.43 -23.15
C ILE A 268 -2.22 -5.24 -23.70
N ALA A 269 -0.89 -5.25 -23.64
CA ALA A 269 -0.04 -4.21 -24.23
C ALA A 269 -0.18 -4.17 -25.76
N GLY A 270 -0.36 -5.33 -26.40
CA GLY A 270 -0.61 -5.42 -27.84
C GLY A 270 -2.05 -5.04 -28.24
N ASN A 271 -3.04 -5.34 -27.39
CA ASN A 271 -4.43 -4.94 -27.60
C ASN A 271 -5.22 -4.92 -26.28
N SER A 272 -5.67 -3.74 -25.86
CA SER A 272 -6.39 -3.54 -24.60
C SER A 272 -7.74 -4.26 -24.54
N ALA A 273 -8.35 -4.61 -25.68
CA ALA A 273 -9.63 -5.34 -25.71
C ALA A 273 -9.53 -6.72 -25.05
N TYR A 274 -8.34 -7.32 -24.96
CA TYR A 274 -8.14 -8.60 -24.28
C TYR A 274 -8.40 -8.56 -22.77
N GLN A 275 -8.48 -7.36 -22.17
CA GLN A 275 -8.93 -7.20 -20.78
C GLN A 275 -10.31 -7.81 -20.52
N LEU A 276 -11.18 -7.90 -21.54
CA LEU A 276 -12.51 -8.52 -21.42
C LEU A 276 -12.45 -10.03 -21.13
N PHE A 277 -11.36 -10.71 -21.50
CA PHE A 277 -11.19 -12.15 -21.34
C PHE A 277 -10.38 -12.51 -20.09
N PHE A 278 -10.19 -11.55 -19.19
CA PHE A 278 -9.45 -11.74 -17.96
C PHE A 278 -10.03 -12.90 -17.13
N GLN A 279 -9.17 -13.79 -16.62
CA GLN A 279 -9.53 -15.02 -15.89
C GLN A 279 -10.49 -15.97 -16.65
N SER A 280 -10.68 -15.78 -17.96
CA SER A 280 -11.41 -16.76 -18.76
C SER A 280 -10.59 -18.06 -18.84
N PRO A 281 -11.25 -19.24 -18.82
CA PRO A 281 -10.54 -20.53 -18.90
C PRO A 281 -9.56 -20.61 -20.08
N GLY A 282 -9.92 -20.02 -21.23
CA GLY A 282 -9.07 -19.99 -22.42
C GLY A 282 -7.80 -19.15 -22.24
N MET A 283 -7.86 -18.01 -21.55
CA MET A 283 -6.68 -17.19 -21.30
C MET A 283 -5.72 -17.84 -20.30
N ASN A 284 -6.25 -18.54 -19.29
CA ASN A 284 -5.43 -19.29 -18.33
C ASN A 284 -4.69 -20.43 -19.03
N PHE A 285 -5.39 -21.19 -19.86
CA PHE A 285 -4.78 -22.25 -20.69
C PHE A 285 -3.70 -21.71 -21.64
N LEU A 286 -3.94 -20.58 -22.32
CA LEU A 286 -2.94 -19.96 -23.19
C LEU A 286 -1.69 -19.52 -22.42
N SER A 287 -1.86 -18.96 -21.23
CA SER A 287 -0.73 -18.55 -20.36
C SER A 287 0.20 -19.72 -20.05
N GLU A 288 -0.35 -20.92 -19.83
CA GLU A 288 0.42 -22.14 -19.59
C GLU A 288 1.15 -22.65 -20.85
N MET A 289 0.54 -22.49 -22.04
CA MET A 289 1.15 -22.92 -23.30
C MET A 289 2.33 -22.06 -23.75
N PHE A 290 2.33 -20.75 -23.48
CA PHE A 290 3.37 -19.80 -23.93
C PHE A 290 4.61 -19.79 -23.02
N SER A 291 5.00 -20.97 -22.52
CA SER A 291 5.95 -21.11 -21.42
C SER A 291 7.44 -20.92 -21.76
N GLY A 292 7.79 -20.68 -23.03
CA GLY A 292 9.17 -20.55 -23.49
C GLY A 292 9.65 -19.10 -23.62
N GLY A 293 10.69 -18.70 -22.87
CA GLY A 293 11.58 -17.63 -23.34
C GLY A 293 12.29 -16.73 -22.33
N VAL A 294 11.90 -16.65 -21.05
CA VAL A 294 12.54 -15.73 -20.09
C VAL A 294 12.79 -16.42 -18.75
N GLN A 295 13.98 -16.22 -18.17
CA GLN A 295 14.25 -16.53 -16.77
C GLN A 295 13.33 -15.66 -15.91
N ALA A 296 12.21 -16.23 -15.49
CA ALA A 296 11.30 -15.64 -14.55
C ALA A 296 11.66 -16.06 -13.12
N ALA A 297 11.45 -15.20 -12.13
CA ALA A 297 11.41 -15.57 -10.73
C ALA A 297 10.36 -16.65 -10.52
N LYS A 298 10.71 -17.64 -9.70
CA LYS A 298 9.85 -18.78 -9.38
C LYS A 298 9.66 -18.87 -7.88
N ASP A 299 8.44 -19.18 -7.48
CA ASP A 299 8.15 -19.68 -6.16
C ASP A 299 8.28 -21.20 -6.19
N ASP A 300 9.32 -21.70 -5.52
CA ASP A 300 9.66 -23.13 -5.55
C ASP A 300 8.77 -23.99 -4.65
N ALA A 301 8.02 -23.37 -3.73
CA ALA A 301 7.17 -24.07 -2.79
C ALA A 301 5.87 -23.29 -2.52
N PRO A 302 5.01 -23.05 -3.53
CA PRO A 302 3.77 -22.28 -3.34
C PRO A 302 2.84 -22.93 -2.33
N LEU A 303 2.11 -22.12 -1.55
CA LEU A 303 1.07 -22.63 -0.64
C LEU A 303 -0.19 -23.00 -1.42
N MET A 304 -0.77 -24.16 -1.12
CA MET A 304 -2.01 -24.65 -1.75
C MET A 304 -3.27 -23.96 -1.24
N LYS A 305 -3.23 -23.43 -0.03
CA LYS A 305 -4.37 -22.80 0.64
C LYS A 305 -3.91 -21.56 1.38
N LEU A 306 -4.76 -20.55 1.36
CA LEU A 306 -4.60 -19.40 2.23
C LEU A 306 -5.01 -19.79 3.65
N ASP A 307 -4.22 -19.42 4.65
CA ASP A 307 -4.70 -19.45 6.04
C ASP A 307 -5.69 -18.31 6.27
N ILE A 308 -6.98 -18.63 6.10
CA ILE A 308 -8.09 -17.67 6.23
C ILE A 308 -8.21 -17.15 7.67
N GLN A 309 -7.80 -17.92 8.69
CA GLN A 309 -7.89 -17.48 10.09
C GLN A 309 -6.87 -16.39 10.40
N GLU A 310 -5.66 -16.53 9.87
CA GLU A 310 -4.61 -15.53 10.03
C GLU A 310 -4.88 -14.27 9.19
N ALA A 311 -5.33 -14.43 7.94
CA ALA A 311 -5.71 -13.32 7.07
C ALA A 311 -6.89 -12.50 7.62
N ALA A 312 -7.91 -13.17 8.20
CA ALA A 312 -9.06 -12.50 8.81
C ALA A 312 -8.71 -11.75 10.10
N ALA A 313 -7.69 -12.21 10.85
CA ALA A 313 -7.19 -11.51 12.03
C ALA A 313 -6.44 -10.21 11.67
N ARG A 314 -5.68 -10.22 10.55
CA ARG A 314 -4.92 -9.07 10.03
C ARG A 314 -5.80 -7.99 9.39
N GLY A 315 -6.97 -8.34 8.86
CA GLY A 315 -7.92 -7.40 8.25
C GLY A 315 -8.84 -6.62 9.22
N ARG A 316 -8.79 -6.88 10.53
CA ARG A 316 -9.68 -6.25 11.53
C ARG A 316 -9.14 -4.92 12.05
N THR A 317 -9.12 -3.90 11.20
CA THR A 317 -8.94 -2.50 11.63
C THR A 317 -9.91 -1.59 10.86
N GLY A 318 -11.17 -1.54 11.28
CA GLY A 318 -12.20 -0.65 10.72
C GLY A 318 -13.64 -1.11 11.02
N ASP A 319 -14.57 -0.15 11.13
CA ASP A 319 -15.98 -0.31 11.56
C ASP A 319 -16.81 -1.31 10.72
N ASN A 320 -16.58 -2.61 10.94
CA ASN A 320 -17.30 -3.71 10.29
C ASN A 320 -18.81 -3.70 10.58
N VAL A 321 -19.23 -3.06 11.68
CA VAL A 321 -20.65 -2.95 12.06
C VAL A 321 -21.43 -2.09 11.07
N ALA A 322 -20.84 -0.99 10.59
CA ALA A 322 -21.50 -0.10 9.63
C ALA A 322 -21.63 -0.76 8.25
N VAL A 323 -20.58 -1.46 7.80
CA VAL A 323 -20.58 -2.17 6.51
C VAL A 323 -21.56 -3.34 6.53
N ALA A 324 -21.60 -4.12 7.63
CA ALA A 324 -22.57 -5.21 7.79
C ALA A 324 -24.01 -4.68 7.81
N ALA A 325 -24.27 -3.56 8.48
CA ALA A 325 -25.60 -2.94 8.53
C ALA A 325 -26.06 -2.47 7.14
N VAL A 326 -25.18 -1.80 6.37
CA VAL A 326 -25.48 -1.38 4.99
C VAL A 326 -25.71 -2.59 4.08
N GLY A 327 -24.92 -3.65 4.23
CA GLY A 327 -25.10 -4.91 3.51
C GLY A 327 -26.47 -5.54 3.76
N PHE A 328 -26.92 -5.57 5.02
CA PHE A 328 -28.25 -6.06 5.38
C PHE A 328 -29.38 -5.21 4.76
N VAL A 329 -29.23 -3.88 4.75
CA VAL A 329 -30.22 -2.98 4.14
C VAL A 329 -30.31 -3.21 2.63
N LEU A 330 -29.18 -3.34 1.93
CA LEU A 330 -29.17 -3.59 0.49
C LEU A 330 -29.74 -4.97 0.15
N LEU A 331 -29.43 -5.99 0.95
CA LEU A 331 -30.00 -7.34 0.78
C LEU A 331 -31.53 -7.32 1.00
N ALA A 332 -32.01 -6.64 2.03
CA ALA A 332 -33.44 -6.49 2.31
C ALA A 332 -34.17 -5.72 1.20
N ALA A 333 -33.54 -4.68 0.63
CA ALA A 333 -34.08 -3.95 -0.51
C ALA A 333 -34.16 -4.83 -1.76
N ALA A 334 -33.10 -5.61 -2.07
CA ALA A 334 -33.09 -6.55 -3.19
C ALA A 334 -34.18 -7.62 -3.05
N ILE A 335 -34.33 -8.22 -1.87
CA ILE A 335 -35.39 -9.19 -1.58
C ILE A 335 -36.77 -8.53 -1.75
N SER A 336 -36.96 -7.32 -1.24
CA SER A 336 -38.23 -6.59 -1.36
C SER A 336 -38.59 -6.30 -2.82
N ILE A 337 -37.62 -5.93 -3.65
CA ILE A 337 -37.82 -5.71 -5.09
C ILE A 337 -38.21 -7.01 -5.79
N ILE A 338 -37.59 -8.14 -5.45
CA ILE A 338 -37.92 -9.46 -6.02
C ILE A 338 -39.33 -9.89 -5.61
N VAL A 339 -39.69 -9.73 -4.32
CA VAL A 339 -40.99 -10.14 -3.79
C VAL A 339 -42.13 -9.24 -4.28
N LEU A 340 -41.92 -7.92 -4.34
CA LEU A 340 -42.95 -6.96 -4.77
C LEU A 340 -43.02 -6.80 -6.30
N GLY A 341 -41.89 -6.99 -6.99
CA GLY A 341 -41.82 -6.94 -8.46
C GLY A 341 -42.25 -8.23 -9.16
N GLY A 342 -42.22 -9.36 -8.45
CA GLY A 342 -42.65 -10.68 -8.97
C GLY A 342 -44.17 -10.93 -8.95
N ILE A 343 -44.98 -10.02 -8.39
CA ILE A 343 -46.45 -10.12 -8.37
C ILE A 343 -47.03 -9.16 -9.43
N ARG A 344 -46.73 -9.43 -10.70
CA ARG A 344 -47.52 -8.96 -11.84
C ARG A 344 -47.49 -10.03 -12.95
N THR A 345 -48.29 -11.06 -12.77
CA THR A 345 -48.84 -11.88 -13.86
C THR A 345 -50.34 -11.75 -13.85
#